data_AF-A0A0B7KHI0-F1
#
_entry.id   AF-A0A0B7KHI0-F1
#
_cell.length_a   1.000
_cell.length_b   1.000
_cell.length_c   1.000
_cell.angle_alpha   90.00
_cell.angle_beta   90.00
_cell.angle_gamma   90.00
#
_symmetry.space_group_name_H-M   'P 1'
#
loop_
_entity.id
_entity.type
_entity.pdbx_description
1 polymer ?
#
loop_
_entity_poly.entity_id
_entity_poly.type
_entity_poly.pdbx_seq_one_letter_code
_entity_poly.pdbx_strand_id
1 'polypeptide(L)'
;MFKRSFRSQDQTRVDKAARLKKNGSSREPTKITKLQKSLTTEKDQHQPQHAQHQHQHQHAQHQHAQPQHAQRAQHQHHQASMPSHQPSNPQSTAPSPIVTLTVGREGRLFAAHEDVLRQSPFFTAACSENFFDAQNRRISLPDEEPEVFSAVLEYLYKGDYYPRLIHNRQRNSWELEDQPKTASRSPHPSPNPQAAGGRAAGASPEAAVYISSIGADILRDTVVYCAAERYGLDELKRLALRKQGLQAGIDVGTILRSAQYAYAHTPDSDSRLRAHYLALIIRCRKTFKRSGTMQAEMEAGGSKLFFDLFVAMCNHLDDVIEVSNVRTPKTV
;
A
#
# COMPACT_ATOMS: atom_id res chain seq x y z
N MET A 1 18.43 -59.43 -25.73
CA MET A 1 17.53 -59.97 -26.77
C MET A 1 17.04 -61.36 -26.35
N PHE A 2 15.79 -61.48 -25.89
CA PHE A 2 15.10 -62.77 -25.80
C PHE A 2 13.63 -62.54 -26.17
N LYS A 3 13.16 -63.28 -27.18
CA LYS A 3 11.83 -63.26 -27.80
C LYS A 3 11.03 -64.47 -27.29
N ARG A 4 9.72 -64.28 -27.04
CA ARG A 4 8.56 -65.19 -27.26
C ARG A 4 7.40 -64.68 -26.37
N SER A 5 6.42 -63.95 -26.91
CA SER A 5 5.21 -64.41 -27.63
C SER A 5 4.15 -65.08 -26.74
N PHE A 6 3.13 -64.27 -26.42
CA PHE A 6 1.70 -64.50 -26.18
C PHE A 6 1.17 -65.89 -25.81
N ARG A 7 0.35 -65.92 -24.73
CA ARG A 7 -1.01 -66.49 -24.82
C ARG A 7 -1.96 -65.83 -23.82
N SER A 8 -3.11 -65.46 -24.36
CA SER A 8 -4.30 -64.88 -23.73
C SER A 8 -5.04 -65.91 -22.88
N GLN A 9 -5.54 -65.48 -21.72
CA GLN A 9 -6.80 -66.00 -21.20
C GLN A 9 -7.48 -64.92 -20.35
N ASP A 10 -8.56 -64.39 -20.93
CA ASP A 10 -9.47 -63.40 -20.37
C ASP A 10 -10.52 -64.14 -19.54
N GLN A 11 -10.62 -63.83 -18.26
CA GLN A 11 -11.69 -64.34 -17.39
C GLN A 11 -11.87 -63.39 -16.21
N THR A 12 -12.88 -62.51 -16.29
CA THR A 12 -13.99 -62.40 -15.33
C THR A 12 -14.73 -61.08 -15.51
N ARG A 13 -15.91 -61.19 -16.14
CA ARG A 13 -16.99 -60.21 -16.09
C ARG A 13 -17.68 -60.33 -14.73
N VAL A 14 -17.76 -59.24 -13.97
CA VAL A 14 -18.77 -59.07 -12.92
C VAL A 14 -19.23 -57.61 -12.89
N ASP A 15 -20.44 -57.42 -13.43
CA ASP A 15 -21.26 -56.24 -13.26
C ASP A 15 -21.68 -56.10 -11.78
N LYS A 16 -21.52 -54.91 -11.17
CA LYS A 16 -22.33 -54.53 -10.00
C LYS A 16 -22.55 -53.02 -9.92
N ALA A 17 -23.70 -52.60 -10.41
CA ALA A 17 -24.30 -51.31 -10.12
C ALA A 17 -24.74 -51.26 -8.64
N ALA A 18 -24.44 -50.16 -7.96
CA ALA A 18 -25.13 -49.74 -6.75
C ALA A 18 -25.28 -48.21 -6.77
N ARG A 19 -26.54 -47.75 -6.74
CA ARG A 19 -26.95 -46.35 -6.79
C ARG A 19 -27.59 -46.00 -5.43
N LEU A 20 -27.44 -44.72 -5.07
CA LEU A 20 -28.12 -43.95 -4.00
C LEU A 20 -27.69 -44.17 -2.54
N LYS A 21 -27.25 -43.09 -1.89
CA LYS A 21 -28.15 -42.22 -1.11
C LYS A 21 -27.51 -40.85 -0.82
N LYS A 22 -28.28 -39.81 -1.18
CA LYS A 22 -28.01 -38.38 -0.95
C LYS A 22 -28.70 -38.02 0.37
N ASN A 23 -27.92 -37.67 1.40
CA ASN A 23 -28.46 -37.02 2.59
C ASN A 23 -28.30 -35.52 2.43
N GLY A 24 -29.45 -34.82 2.37
CA GLY A 24 -29.53 -33.38 2.46
C GLY A 24 -29.22 -32.93 3.88
N SER A 25 -28.39 -31.90 4.00
CA SER A 25 -28.29 -31.09 5.20
C SER A 25 -28.64 -29.65 4.80
N SER A 26 -29.78 -29.20 5.29
CA SER A 26 -30.22 -27.82 5.27
C SER A 26 -29.34 -27.00 6.22
N ARG A 27 -28.60 -26.02 5.69
CA ARG A 27 -28.06 -24.91 6.47
C ARG A 27 -28.38 -23.59 5.77
N GLU A 28 -28.94 -22.67 6.55
CA GLU A 28 -29.40 -21.33 6.17
C GLU A 28 -28.34 -20.47 5.46
N PRO A 29 -28.76 -19.60 4.52
CA PRO A 29 -27.89 -18.63 3.88
C PRO A 29 -28.00 -17.26 4.58
N THR A 30 -27.29 -17.09 5.70
CA THR A 30 -27.21 -15.75 6.32
C THR A 30 -25.85 -15.54 6.97
N LYS A 31 -24.81 -15.27 6.15
CA LYS A 31 -23.56 -14.61 6.59
C LYS A 31 -22.53 -14.32 5.47
N ILE A 32 -22.90 -13.90 4.26
CA ILE A 32 -21.90 -13.36 3.31
C ILE A 32 -22.48 -12.19 2.49
N THR A 33 -22.53 -11.00 3.10
CA THR A 33 -22.60 -9.73 2.36
C THR A 33 -22.01 -8.59 3.21
N LYS A 34 -20.69 -8.64 3.47
CA LYS A 34 -19.96 -7.52 4.11
C LYS A 34 -18.54 -7.34 3.57
N LEU A 35 -18.32 -7.49 2.26
CA LEU A 35 -17.02 -7.17 1.66
C LEU A 35 -17.07 -6.56 0.25
N GLN A 36 -18.17 -5.86 -0.10
CA GLN A 36 -18.28 -5.15 -1.38
C GLN A 36 -18.91 -3.75 -1.32
N LYS A 37 -19.03 -3.11 -0.15
CA LYS A 37 -19.58 -1.73 -0.04
C LYS A 37 -18.82 -0.81 0.94
N SER A 38 -17.48 -0.84 0.90
CA SER A 38 -16.67 0.13 1.66
C SER A 38 -15.58 0.82 0.84
N LEU A 39 -15.78 0.97 -0.47
CA LEU A 39 -14.96 1.80 -1.34
C LEU A 39 -15.88 2.49 -2.36
N THR A 40 -16.73 3.41 -1.88
CA THR A 40 -17.35 4.52 -2.63
C THR A 40 -18.33 5.26 -1.69
N THR A 41 -17.97 6.52 -1.35
CA THR A 41 -18.84 7.63 -0.85
C THR A 41 -19.55 7.39 0.51
N GLU A 42 -19.47 8.23 1.55
CA GLU A 42 -19.54 9.69 1.60
C GLU A 42 -18.87 10.27 2.87
N LYS A 43 -18.18 11.40 2.70
CA LYS A 43 -18.15 12.50 3.67
C LYS A 43 -19.02 13.58 3.05
N ASP A 44 -20.12 13.95 3.70
CA ASP A 44 -20.59 15.33 3.72
C ASP A 44 -21.43 15.57 4.99
N GLN A 45 -20.80 16.27 5.94
CA GLN A 45 -21.45 16.79 7.14
C GLN A 45 -22.16 18.09 6.78
N HIS A 46 -23.43 18.16 7.17
CA HIS A 46 -24.27 19.34 7.05
C HIS A 46 -23.79 20.47 7.97
N GLN A 47 -23.72 21.68 7.41
CA GLN A 47 -23.66 22.96 8.12
C GLN A 47 -25.09 23.55 8.20
N PRO A 48 -25.49 24.17 9.33
CA PRO A 48 -26.87 24.62 9.50
C PRO A 48 -27.14 25.93 8.75
N GLN A 49 -28.30 25.97 8.08
CA GLN A 49 -28.82 27.15 7.41
C GLN A 49 -29.51 28.11 8.39
N HIS A 50 -29.26 29.39 8.15
CA HIS A 50 -29.94 30.55 8.70
C HIS A 50 -31.45 30.50 8.48
N ALA A 51 -32.22 30.72 9.55
CA ALA A 51 -33.62 31.11 9.46
C ALA A 51 -33.74 32.62 9.67
N GLN A 52 -34.30 33.31 8.67
CA GLN A 52 -34.80 34.67 8.77
C GLN A 52 -36.02 34.70 9.70
N HIS A 53 -36.07 35.63 10.64
CA HIS A 53 -37.30 36.12 11.26
C HIS A 53 -37.26 37.65 11.31
N GLN A 54 -38.26 38.25 10.66
CA GLN A 54 -38.63 39.67 10.75
C GLN A 54 -39.45 39.93 12.02
N HIS A 55 -39.30 41.14 12.58
CA HIS A 55 -40.15 41.92 13.52
C HIS A 55 -39.28 42.47 14.66
N GLN A 56 -39.34 43.72 15.11
CA GLN A 56 -40.09 44.92 14.74
C GLN A 56 -39.39 46.08 15.50
N HIS A 57 -39.28 47.26 14.89
CA HIS A 57 -38.85 48.48 15.58
C HIS A 57 -39.89 48.91 16.62
N GLN A 58 -39.46 49.32 17.82
CA GLN A 58 -40.15 50.35 18.60
C GLN A 58 -39.13 51.22 19.38
N HIS A 59 -39.36 52.53 19.23
CA HIS A 59 -38.69 53.67 19.85
C HIS A 59 -39.08 53.85 21.33
N ALA A 60 -38.13 54.30 22.17
CA ALA A 60 -38.28 55.36 23.19
C ALA A 60 -36.95 55.43 24.00
N GLN A 61 -36.05 56.41 23.86
CA GLN A 61 -36.05 57.80 24.35
C GLN A 61 -36.15 57.99 25.88
N HIS A 62 -35.18 58.77 26.40
CA HIS A 62 -35.14 59.55 27.66
C HIS A 62 -34.79 58.79 28.96
N GLN A 63 -34.09 59.32 29.97
CA GLN A 63 -33.26 60.52 30.22
C GLN A 63 -32.58 60.32 31.60
N HIS A 64 -31.57 61.14 31.88
CA HIS A 64 -30.96 61.52 33.19
C HIS A 64 -31.47 60.91 34.52
N ALA A 65 -30.53 60.51 35.40
CA ALA A 65 -30.22 61.25 36.64
C ALA A 65 -29.16 60.52 37.51
N GLN A 66 -28.07 61.24 37.81
CA GLN A 66 -27.28 61.14 39.06
C GLN A 66 -27.87 62.17 40.06
N PRO A 67 -27.45 62.31 41.35
CA PRO A 67 -26.40 61.63 42.12
C PRO A 67 -26.75 61.35 43.61
N GLN A 68 -25.72 60.94 44.39
CA GLN A 68 -25.36 61.39 45.76
C GLN A 68 -25.41 60.43 46.98
N HIS A 69 -24.27 60.46 47.68
CA HIS A 69 -23.99 60.20 49.10
C HIS A 69 -24.18 58.77 49.63
N ALA A 70 -23.36 58.21 50.52
CA ALA A 70 -22.06 58.49 51.12
C ALA A 70 -21.81 57.29 52.06
N GLN A 71 -20.59 56.78 52.18
CA GLN A 71 -19.92 56.62 53.48
C GLN A 71 -18.57 55.92 53.36
N ARG A 72 -17.71 56.36 54.25
CA ARG A 72 -16.27 56.24 54.33
C ARG A 72 -15.94 55.15 55.34
N ALA A 73 -15.12 54.18 54.94
CA ALA A 73 -14.35 53.37 55.87
C ALA A 73 -12.95 53.20 55.30
N GLN A 74 -12.01 53.90 55.94
CA GLN A 74 -10.57 53.77 55.77
C GLN A 74 -10.15 52.39 56.29
N HIS A 75 -9.23 51.67 55.62
CA HIS A 75 -8.21 50.83 56.26
C HIS A 75 -7.09 50.45 55.25
N GLN A 76 -5.89 50.95 55.56
CA GLN A 76 -4.55 50.39 55.37
C GLN A 76 -4.02 49.92 53.99
N HIS A 77 -3.04 50.70 53.51
CA HIS A 77 -1.81 50.34 52.79
C HIS A 77 -1.53 48.85 52.58
N HIS A 78 -1.39 48.42 51.32
CA HIS A 78 -0.27 47.59 50.85
C HIS A 78 0.01 47.92 49.38
N GLN A 79 1.29 48.21 49.09
CA GLN A 79 1.83 48.57 47.79
C GLN A 79 1.82 47.32 46.90
N ALA A 80 0.97 47.31 45.86
CA ALA A 80 0.93 46.21 44.90
C ALA A 80 2.09 46.33 43.91
N SER A 81 3.14 45.55 44.15
CA SER A 81 4.19 45.25 43.20
C SER A 81 3.61 44.45 42.04
N MET A 82 3.76 44.97 40.81
CA MET A 82 3.44 44.25 39.58
C MET A 82 4.20 42.92 39.53
N PRO A 83 3.56 41.76 39.31
CA PRO A 83 4.29 40.56 38.95
C PRO A 83 4.79 40.74 37.52
N SER A 84 6.11 40.69 37.40
CA SER A 84 6.84 40.53 36.16
C SER A 84 6.34 39.27 35.44
N HIS A 85 5.48 39.46 34.44
CA HIS A 85 5.27 38.45 33.41
C HIS A 85 6.59 38.30 32.64
N GLN A 86 7.37 37.30 33.03
CA GLN A 86 8.36 36.68 32.17
C GLN A 86 7.64 36.31 30.87
N PRO A 87 8.02 36.86 29.70
CA PRO A 87 7.58 36.28 28.45
C PRO A 87 8.14 34.86 28.41
N SER A 88 7.22 33.89 28.29
CA SER A 88 7.52 32.52 27.98
C SER A 88 8.53 32.49 26.83
N ASN A 89 9.69 31.91 27.13
CA ASN A 89 10.79 31.62 26.22
C ASN A 89 10.23 31.26 24.83
N PRO A 90 10.53 32.02 23.76
CA PRO A 90 10.19 31.56 22.42
C PRO A 90 10.92 30.23 22.23
N GLN A 91 10.17 29.18 21.89
CA GLN A 91 10.72 27.90 21.50
C GLN A 91 11.91 28.17 20.58
N SER A 92 13.10 27.76 21.02
CA SER A 92 14.32 27.88 20.25
C SER A 92 14.09 27.21 18.89
N THR A 93 13.91 28.02 17.86
CA THR A 93 13.90 27.66 16.43
C THR A 93 15.30 27.24 15.98
N ALA A 94 15.93 26.32 16.72
CA ALA A 94 17.14 25.67 16.26
C ALA A 94 16.75 24.66 15.16
N PRO A 95 17.47 24.61 14.03
CA PRO A 95 17.24 23.58 13.03
C PRO A 95 17.37 22.20 13.68
N SER A 96 16.47 21.27 13.32
CA SER A 96 16.54 19.91 13.82
C SER A 96 17.91 19.30 13.49
N PRO A 97 18.53 18.56 14.43
CA PRO A 97 19.87 18.02 14.22
C PRO A 97 19.87 17.04 13.04
N ILE A 98 20.97 17.03 12.29
CA ILE A 98 21.16 16.13 11.16
C ILE A 98 21.77 14.83 11.67
N VAL A 99 21.16 13.71 11.27
CA VAL A 99 21.64 12.35 11.49
C VAL A 99 22.25 11.84 10.18
N THR A 100 23.43 11.23 10.28
CA THR A 100 24.07 10.58 9.13
C THR A 100 23.67 9.11 9.09
N LEU A 101 23.18 8.62 7.95
CA LEU A 101 22.89 7.21 7.74
C LEU A 101 23.85 6.61 6.73
N THR A 102 24.37 5.43 7.03
CA THR A 102 25.19 4.62 6.12
C THR A 102 24.31 3.50 5.59
N VAL A 103 24.04 3.49 4.28
CA VAL A 103 23.03 2.61 3.66
C VAL A 103 23.66 1.73 2.60
N GLY A 104 23.27 0.46 2.61
CA GLY A 104 23.71 -0.55 1.66
C GLY A 104 25.14 -1.03 1.90
N ARG A 105 25.51 -2.07 1.15
CA ARG A 105 26.81 -2.76 1.29
C ARG A 105 28.00 -1.85 0.98
N GLU A 106 27.81 -0.91 0.06
CA GLU A 106 28.83 0.07 -0.30
C GLU A 106 28.90 1.24 0.69
N GLY A 107 27.99 1.30 1.67
CA GLY A 107 27.98 2.31 2.71
C GLY A 107 27.69 3.71 2.19
N ARG A 108 26.73 3.85 1.25
CA ARG A 108 26.34 5.17 0.73
C ARG A 108 25.80 6.04 1.86
N LEU A 109 26.32 7.25 1.98
CA LEU A 109 25.94 8.18 3.04
C LEU A 109 24.68 8.97 2.66
N PHE A 110 23.77 9.08 3.62
CA PHE A 110 22.59 9.94 3.59
C PHE A 110 22.64 10.88 4.80
N ALA A 111 22.11 12.09 4.63
CA ALA A 111 21.92 13.05 5.71
C ALA A 111 20.42 13.37 5.81
N ALA A 112 19.84 13.22 7.00
CA ALA A 112 18.43 13.48 7.22
C ALA A 112 18.21 14.19 8.56
N HIS A 113 17.16 15.00 8.63
CA HIS A 113 16.79 15.66 9.87
C HIS A 113 16.17 14.66 10.84
N GLU A 114 16.55 14.74 12.12
CA GLU A 114 16.09 13.81 13.16
C GLU A 114 14.57 13.80 13.32
N ASP A 115 13.92 14.97 13.25
CA ASP A 115 12.47 15.11 13.33
C ASP A 115 11.75 14.42 12.16
N VAL A 116 12.33 14.47 10.96
CA VAL A 116 11.82 13.76 9.78
C VAL A 116 11.92 12.25 9.97
N LEU A 117 13.05 11.74 10.47
CA LEU A 117 13.25 10.32 10.75
C LEU A 117 12.29 9.79 11.82
N ARG A 118 12.03 10.57 12.87
CA ARG A 118 11.13 10.21 13.99
C ARG A 118 9.66 9.99 13.59
N GLN A 119 9.27 10.28 12.35
CA GLN A 119 7.98 9.85 11.83
C GLN A 119 7.87 8.31 11.72
N SER A 120 9.01 7.61 11.67
CA SER A 120 9.09 6.16 11.75
C SER A 120 9.29 5.70 13.21
N PRO A 121 8.50 4.73 13.71
CA PRO A 121 8.75 4.09 15.00
C PRO A 121 10.15 3.46 15.11
N PHE A 122 10.64 2.84 14.02
CA PHE A 122 11.97 2.24 13.97
C PHE A 122 13.07 3.31 14.16
N PHE A 123 13.02 4.39 13.39
CA PHE A 123 14.04 5.44 13.52
C PHE A 123 13.89 6.25 14.80
N THR A 124 12.69 6.35 15.38
CA THR A 124 12.51 6.93 16.72
C THR A 124 13.30 6.15 17.77
N ALA A 125 13.20 4.82 17.76
CA ALA A 125 13.99 3.96 18.65
C ALA A 125 15.49 4.09 18.37
N ALA A 126 15.90 3.98 17.10
CA ALA A 126 17.31 4.08 16.70
C ALA A 126 17.95 5.43 17.08
N CYS A 127 17.24 6.53 16.86
CA CYS A 127 17.72 7.85 17.27
C CYS A 127 17.85 7.96 18.80
N SER A 128 16.96 7.32 19.57
CA SER A 128 16.97 7.35 21.03
C SER A 128 18.10 6.52 21.64
N GLU A 129 18.42 5.35 21.06
CA GLU A 129 19.53 4.49 21.51
C GLU A 129 20.91 5.14 21.28
N ASN A 130 21.06 5.90 20.19
CA ASN A 130 22.30 6.58 19.83
C ASN A 130 22.58 7.89 20.62
N PHE A 131 21.75 8.27 21.60
CA PHE A 131 21.95 9.51 22.37
C PHE A 131 23.12 9.47 23.36
N PHE A 132 23.65 8.29 23.70
CA PHE A 132 24.75 8.17 24.66
C PHE A 132 26.11 8.60 24.10
N ASP A 133 26.25 8.67 22.77
CA ASP A 133 27.46 9.18 22.11
C ASP A 133 27.10 10.38 21.23
N ALA A 134 26.93 11.54 21.86
CA ALA A 134 26.49 12.78 21.23
C ALA A 134 27.38 13.23 20.05
N GLN A 135 28.59 12.71 19.93
CA GLN A 135 29.51 13.03 18.83
C GLN A 135 29.36 12.13 17.60
N ASN A 136 28.58 11.03 17.66
CA ASN A 136 28.52 10.04 16.59
C ASN A 136 27.08 9.57 16.28
N ARG A 137 26.19 10.51 15.97
CA ARG A 137 24.80 10.25 15.50
C ARG A 137 24.78 9.58 14.12
N ARG A 138 25.10 8.29 14.09
CA ARG A 138 25.18 7.46 12.89
C ARG A 138 24.26 6.25 12.99
N ILE A 139 23.43 6.04 11.97
CA ILE A 139 22.59 4.85 11.81
C ILE A 139 23.15 4.04 10.65
N SER A 140 23.31 2.72 10.83
CA SER A 140 23.79 1.82 9.78
C SER A 140 22.68 0.90 9.31
N LEU A 141 22.46 0.84 8.00
CA LEU A 141 21.44 0.02 7.33
C LEU A 141 22.11 -0.82 6.21
N PRO A 142 22.92 -1.84 6.56
CA PRO A 142 23.75 -2.57 5.59
C PRO A 142 22.93 -3.44 4.61
N ASP A 143 21.74 -3.88 5.04
CA ASP A 143 20.85 -4.76 4.28
C ASP A 143 19.81 -3.99 3.43
N GLU A 144 19.83 -2.66 3.50
CA GLU A 144 18.91 -1.81 2.76
C GLU A 144 19.54 -1.32 1.46
N GLU A 145 18.78 -1.35 0.36
CA GLU A 145 19.27 -0.82 -0.91
C GLU A 145 19.16 0.72 -0.93
N PRO A 146 20.18 1.45 -1.38
CA PRO A 146 20.17 2.91 -1.37
C PRO A 146 18.99 3.55 -2.13
N GLU A 147 18.58 2.96 -3.24
CA GLU A 147 17.46 3.42 -4.07
C GLU A 147 16.12 3.26 -3.36
N VAL A 148 16.00 2.22 -2.53
CA VAL A 148 14.82 1.95 -1.70
C VAL A 148 14.78 2.92 -0.53
N PHE A 149 15.91 3.10 0.17
CA PHE A 149 15.99 4.07 1.25
C PHE A 149 15.77 5.50 0.76
N SER A 150 16.27 5.85 -0.43
CA SER A 150 15.98 7.14 -1.07
C SER A 150 14.47 7.37 -1.24
N ALA A 151 13.73 6.34 -1.65
CA ALA A 151 12.26 6.39 -1.75
C ALA A 151 11.59 6.59 -0.39
N VAL A 152 12.04 5.85 0.64
CA VAL A 152 11.54 5.98 2.02
C VAL A 152 11.79 7.40 2.53
N LEU A 153 13.01 7.92 2.36
CA LEU A 153 13.37 9.25 2.83
C LEU A 153 12.57 10.33 2.09
N GLU A 154 12.40 10.21 0.78
CA GLU A 154 11.55 11.13 0.01
C GLU A 154 10.11 11.14 0.54
N TYR A 155 9.54 9.96 0.81
CA TYR A 155 8.23 9.84 1.43
C TYR A 155 8.16 10.54 2.80
N LEU A 156 9.17 10.39 3.65
CA LEU A 156 9.18 11.06 4.96
C LEU A 156 9.19 12.59 4.84
N TYR A 157 9.78 13.15 3.77
CA TYR A 157 9.76 14.60 3.53
C TYR A 157 8.49 15.10 2.84
N LYS A 158 7.94 14.33 1.91
CA LYS A 158 6.92 14.83 0.94
C LYS A 158 5.57 14.13 1.05
N GLY A 159 5.48 13.02 1.79
CA GLY A 159 4.32 12.13 1.83
C GLY A 159 4.13 11.29 0.56
N ASP A 160 5.06 11.35 -0.39
CA ASP A 160 5.07 10.57 -1.63
C ASP A 160 6.54 10.31 -2.06
N TYR A 161 6.76 9.34 -2.93
CA TYR A 161 8.06 9.06 -3.54
C TYR A 161 7.93 8.90 -5.05
N TYR A 162 8.94 9.31 -5.81
CA TYR A 162 8.91 9.25 -7.27
C TYR A 162 8.80 7.79 -7.79
N PRO A 163 8.02 7.53 -8.86
CA PRO A 163 7.13 8.44 -9.59
C PRO A 163 5.85 8.76 -8.82
N ARG A 164 5.47 10.04 -8.72
CA ARG A 164 4.35 10.48 -7.86
C ARG A 164 2.99 10.02 -8.36
N LEU A 165 2.02 9.94 -7.44
CA LEU A 165 0.62 9.68 -7.81
C LEU A 165 -0.06 10.98 -8.27
N ILE A 166 -0.49 11.02 -9.54
CA ILE A 166 -1.17 12.17 -10.13
C ILE A 166 -2.64 11.83 -10.36
N HIS A 167 -3.54 12.69 -9.87
CA HIS A 167 -4.97 12.57 -10.13
C HIS A 167 -5.32 13.22 -11.47
N ASN A 168 -5.70 12.39 -12.44
CA ASN A 168 -6.27 12.84 -13.70
C ASN A 168 -7.74 13.19 -13.48
N ARG A 169 -8.01 14.48 -13.23
CA ARG A 169 -9.38 15.00 -13.00
C ARG A 169 -10.33 14.73 -14.16
N GLN A 170 -9.84 14.71 -15.40
CA GLN A 170 -10.70 14.52 -16.58
C GLN A 170 -11.25 13.09 -16.66
N ARG A 171 -10.45 12.10 -16.26
CA ARG A 171 -10.83 10.68 -16.28
C ARG A 171 -11.22 10.14 -14.91
N ASN A 172 -11.19 11.00 -13.90
CA ASN A 172 -11.31 10.64 -12.49
C ASN A 172 -10.46 9.40 -12.13
N SER A 173 -9.23 9.36 -12.65
CA SER A 173 -8.30 8.24 -12.49
C SER A 173 -7.00 8.70 -11.85
N TRP A 174 -6.24 7.75 -11.31
CA TRP A 174 -4.91 8.00 -10.77
C TRP A 174 -3.89 7.35 -11.68
N GLU A 175 -2.82 8.10 -11.98
CA GLU A 175 -1.76 7.71 -12.91
C GLU A 175 -0.41 7.97 -12.23
N LEU A 176 0.63 7.26 -12.67
CA LEU A 176 1.99 7.53 -12.22
C LEU A 176 2.55 8.71 -13.02
N GLU A 177 3.33 9.55 -12.35
CA GLU A 177 4.17 10.55 -13.01
C GLU A 177 5.05 9.87 -14.08
N ASP A 178 5.22 10.57 -15.21
CA ASP A 178 6.04 10.12 -16.36
C ASP A 178 5.63 8.79 -17.01
N GLN A 179 4.42 8.28 -16.72
CA GLN A 179 3.91 7.12 -17.44
C GLN A 179 3.74 7.48 -18.94
N PRO A 180 4.30 6.70 -19.88
CA PRO A 180 4.22 7.02 -21.30
C PRO A 180 2.75 7.08 -21.73
N LYS A 181 2.32 8.24 -22.24
CA LYS A 181 0.94 8.56 -22.66
C LYS A 181 0.42 7.73 -23.86
N THR A 182 1.08 6.62 -24.21
CA THR A 182 0.72 5.78 -25.37
C THR A 182 -0.60 5.04 -25.20
N ALA A 183 -1.24 5.10 -24.03
CA ALA A 183 -2.60 4.63 -23.83
C ALA A 183 -3.70 5.63 -24.29
N SER A 184 -3.36 6.87 -24.69
CA SER A 184 -4.30 7.76 -25.37
C SER A 184 -4.07 7.73 -26.88
N ARG A 185 -4.98 7.05 -27.59
CA ARG A 185 -5.09 7.01 -29.05
C ARG A 185 -4.87 8.39 -29.70
N SER A 186 -3.83 8.50 -30.51
CA SER A 186 -3.74 9.47 -31.62
C SER A 186 -3.74 8.67 -32.94
N PRO A 187 -4.61 8.94 -33.92
CA PRO A 187 -4.76 8.08 -35.11
C PRO A 187 -3.71 8.30 -36.21
N HIS A 188 -2.65 9.07 -35.99
CA HIS A 188 -1.74 9.44 -37.08
C HIS A 188 -0.36 8.75 -36.94
N PRO A 189 -0.04 7.76 -37.79
CA PRO A 189 1.32 7.22 -37.84
C PRO A 189 2.24 8.21 -38.54
N SER A 190 3.27 8.68 -37.86
CA SER A 190 4.41 9.37 -38.49
C SER A 190 5.34 8.34 -39.14
N PRO A 191 5.82 8.55 -40.38
CA PRO A 191 6.53 7.55 -41.16
C PRO A 191 8.05 7.68 -40.99
N ASN A 192 8.60 7.53 -39.78
CA ASN A 192 10.06 7.52 -39.62
C ASN A 192 10.54 6.17 -39.05
N PRO A 193 11.07 5.24 -39.87
CA PRO A 193 11.37 3.87 -39.44
C PRO A 193 12.77 3.64 -38.81
N GLN A 194 13.61 4.66 -38.61
CA GLN A 194 15.05 4.42 -38.39
C GLN A 194 15.56 4.65 -36.96
N ALA A 195 14.76 4.37 -35.93
CA ALA A 195 15.24 4.41 -34.53
C ALA A 195 14.75 3.22 -33.65
N ALA A 196 14.35 2.10 -34.26
CA ALA A 196 13.96 0.90 -33.52
C ALA A 196 15.16 -0.02 -33.28
N GLY A 197 16.13 0.45 -32.49
CA GLY A 197 17.09 -0.42 -31.83
C GLY A 197 16.40 -1.15 -30.68
N GLY A 198 16.24 -2.47 -30.82
CA GLY A 198 15.49 -3.31 -29.89
C GLY A 198 16.01 -3.26 -28.45
N ARG A 199 15.23 -2.61 -27.58
CA ARG A 199 15.12 -2.88 -26.15
C ARG A 199 13.65 -2.75 -25.76
N ALA A 200 13.16 -3.64 -24.90
CA ALA A 200 11.76 -3.82 -24.54
C ALA A 200 11.03 -2.48 -24.29
N ALA A 201 10.25 -2.03 -25.27
CA ALA A 201 9.42 -0.84 -25.16
C ALA A 201 8.20 -1.16 -24.29
N GLY A 202 8.27 -0.81 -23.00
CA GLY A 202 7.10 -0.88 -22.12
C GLY A 202 7.37 -0.90 -20.61
N ALA A 203 8.58 -1.24 -20.16
CA ALA A 203 8.93 -1.14 -18.76
C ALA A 203 9.37 0.30 -18.45
N SER A 204 8.69 0.96 -17.50
CA SER A 204 9.23 2.17 -16.90
C SER A 204 10.58 1.81 -16.26
N PRO A 205 11.68 2.52 -16.55
CA PRO A 205 13.02 2.17 -16.08
C PRO A 205 13.14 2.09 -14.54
N GLU A 206 12.14 2.58 -13.79
CA GLU A 206 12.09 2.52 -12.33
C GLU A 206 11.10 1.50 -11.74
N ALA A 207 10.37 0.75 -12.58
CA ALA A 207 9.39 -0.20 -12.06
C ALA A 207 10.05 -1.36 -11.30
N ALA A 208 11.31 -1.66 -11.61
CA ALA A 208 12.11 -2.68 -10.95
C ALA A 208 13.41 -2.11 -10.39
N VAL A 209 13.92 -2.75 -9.36
CA VAL A 209 15.20 -2.45 -8.70
C VAL A 209 15.95 -3.76 -8.49
N TYR A 210 17.26 -3.72 -8.67
CA TYR A 210 18.13 -4.85 -8.41
C TYR A 210 18.35 -5.01 -6.91
N ILE A 211 18.12 -6.20 -6.37
CA ILE A 211 18.32 -6.49 -4.95
C ILE A 211 19.55 -7.38 -4.79
N SER A 212 20.58 -6.83 -4.15
CA SER A 212 21.90 -7.45 -4.03
C SER A 212 21.88 -8.76 -3.24
N SER A 213 20.99 -8.88 -2.25
CA SER A 213 20.87 -10.07 -1.41
C SER A 213 20.32 -11.29 -2.16
N ILE A 214 19.54 -11.09 -3.22
CA ILE A 214 18.97 -12.17 -4.03
C ILE A 214 19.53 -12.25 -5.46
N GLY A 215 20.31 -11.25 -5.88
CA GLY A 215 20.94 -11.22 -7.20
C GLY A 215 19.98 -11.06 -8.36
N ALA A 216 18.83 -10.38 -8.16
CA ALA A 216 17.81 -10.26 -9.20
C ALA A 216 16.99 -8.97 -9.10
N ASP A 217 16.38 -8.61 -10.23
CA ASP A 217 15.42 -7.51 -10.30
C ASP A 217 14.06 -7.90 -9.71
N ILE A 218 13.57 -7.04 -8.82
CA ILE A 218 12.27 -7.10 -8.15
C ILE A 218 11.51 -5.81 -8.41
N LEU A 219 10.18 -5.84 -8.40
CA LEU A 219 9.36 -4.64 -8.41
C LEU A 219 9.76 -3.67 -7.29
N ARG A 220 10.14 -2.44 -7.65
CA ARG A 220 10.60 -1.42 -6.71
C ARG A 220 9.57 -1.15 -5.61
N ASP A 221 8.30 -0.99 -5.99
CA ASP A 221 7.20 -0.76 -5.05
C ASP A 221 7.02 -1.90 -4.04
N THR A 222 7.38 -3.14 -4.40
CA THR A 222 7.34 -4.27 -3.46
C THR A 222 8.42 -4.18 -2.41
N VAL A 223 9.63 -3.78 -2.81
CA VAL A 223 10.75 -3.63 -1.88
C VAL A 223 10.51 -2.43 -0.97
N VAL A 224 10.00 -1.33 -1.50
CA VAL A 224 9.54 -0.17 -0.70
C VAL A 224 8.45 -0.57 0.28
N TYR A 225 7.48 -1.41 -0.13
CA TYR A 225 6.46 -1.94 0.79
C TYR A 225 7.09 -2.72 1.95
N CYS A 226 8.06 -3.60 1.66
CA CYS A 226 8.73 -4.39 2.69
C CYS A 226 9.59 -3.52 3.61
N ALA A 227 10.26 -2.50 3.08
CA ALA A 227 10.97 -1.50 3.88
C ALA A 227 10.01 -0.71 4.77
N ALA A 228 8.85 -0.33 4.25
CA ALA A 228 7.81 0.36 5.01
C ALA A 228 7.28 -0.49 6.17
N GLU A 229 7.14 -1.81 5.99
CA GLU A 229 6.85 -2.75 7.08
C GLU A 229 7.94 -2.71 8.16
N ARG A 230 9.22 -2.86 7.77
CA ARG A 230 10.35 -2.81 8.71
C ARG A 230 10.42 -1.50 9.49
N TYR A 231 10.09 -0.38 8.83
CA TYR A 231 10.14 0.95 9.42
C TYR A 231 8.84 1.39 10.09
N GLY A 232 7.79 0.57 10.11
CA GLY A 232 6.51 0.89 10.73
C GLY A 232 5.77 2.06 10.05
N LEU A 233 5.82 2.13 8.72
CA LEU A 233 5.23 3.20 7.90
C LEU A 233 4.00 2.69 7.13
N ASP A 234 2.87 2.53 7.81
CA ASP A 234 1.65 1.94 7.24
C ASP A 234 1.06 2.71 6.04
N GLU A 235 1.14 4.03 6.04
CA GLU A 235 0.68 4.85 4.91
C GLU A 235 1.58 4.67 3.68
N LEU A 236 2.89 4.49 3.89
CA LEU A 236 3.82 4.15 2.81
C LEU A 236 3.53 2.76 2.24
N LYS A 237 3.17 1.76 3.07
CA LYS A 237 2.71 0.45 2.58
C LYS A 237 1.51 0.59 1.65
N ARG A 238 0.50 1.37 2.04
CA ARG A 238 -0.70 1.63 1.21
C ARG A 238 -0.34 2.33 -0.10
N LEU A 239 0.51 3.34 -0.02
CA LEU A 239 0.99 4.10 -1.18
C LEU A 239 1.73 3.20 -2.17
N ALA A 240 2.69 2.39 -1.69
CA ALA A 240 3.49 1.51 -2.52
C ALA A 240 2.65 0.45 -3.22
N LEU A 241 1.72 -0.18 -2.49
CA LEU A 241 0.81 -1.15 -3.09
C LEU A 241 -0.08 -0.52 -4.17
N ARG A 242 -0.52 0.72 -3.96
CA ARG A 242 -1.31 1.46 -4.94
C ARG A 242 -0.51 1.79 -6.20
N LYS A 243 0.74 2.24 -6.05
CA LYS A 243 1.65 2.52 -7.18
C LYS A 243 1.96 1.25 -7.97
N GLN A 244 2.21 0.14 -7.28
CA GLN A 244 2.43 -1.17 -7.90
C GLN A 244 1.24 -1.57 -8.79
N GLY A 245 0.01 -1.32 -8.34
CA GLY A 245 -1.21 -1.61 -9.10
C GLY A 245 -1.37 -0.80 -10.40
N LEU A 246 -0.63 0.31 -10.54
CA LEU A 246 -0.63 1.15 -11.74
C LEU A 246 0.49 0.79 -12.72
N GLN A 247 1.45 -0.03 -12.32
CA GLN A 247 2.54 -0.48 -13.18
C GLN A 247 2.01 -1.43 -14.28
N ALA A 248 2.59 -1.32 -15.47
CA ALA A 248 2.25 -2.14 -16.63
C ALA A 248 3.52 -2.57 -17.37
N GLY A 249 3.40 -3.59 -18.22
CA GLY A 249 4.54 -4.08 -19.02
C GLY A 249 5.62 -4.81 -18.23
N ILE A 250 5.31 -5.30 -17.02
CA ILE A 250 6.25 -6.01 -16.15
C ILE A 250 6.38 -7.47 -16.59
N ASP A 251 7.62 -7.97 -16.64
CA ASP A 251 7.92 -9.37 -16.90
C ASP A 251 7.30 -10.29 -15.82
N VAL A 252 6.80 -11.45 -16.26
CA VAL A 252 6.16 -12.43 -15.36
C VAL A 252 7.14 -13.06 -14.37
N GLY A 253 8.41 -13.25 -14.77
CA GLY A 253 9.46 -13.68 -13.87
C GLY A 253 9.72 -12.66 -12.77
N THR A 254 9.78 -11.37 -13.13
CA THR A 254 9.89 -10.28 -12.14
C THR A 254 8.70 -10.26 -11.19
N ILE A 255 7.46 -10.38 -11.67
CA ILE A 255 6.27 -10.47 -10.80
C ILE A 255 6.39 -11.63 -9.80
N LEU A 256 6.82 -12.80 -10.26
CA LEU A 256 6.91 -13.99 -9.42
C LEU A 256 8.03 -13.89 -8.38
N ARG A 257 9.22 -13.40 -8.76
CA ARG A 257 10.29 -13.09 -7.80
C ARG A 257 9.85 -12.05 -6.78
N SER A 258 9.10 -11.04 -7.20
CA SER A 258 8.57 -10.00 -6.30
C SER A 258 7.55 -10.56 -5.31
N ALA A 259 6.69 -11.48 -5.75
CA ALA A 259 5.78 -12.19 -4.87
C ALA A 259 6.54 -13.04 -3.83
N GLN A 260 7.57 -13.78 -4.26
CA GLN A 260 8.39 -14.57 -3.34
C GLN A 260 9.14 -13.69 -2.34
N TYR A 261 9.69 -12.56 -2.80
CA TYR A 261 10.35 -11.57 -1.94
C TYR A 261 9.37 -11.03 -0.89
N ALA A 262 8.16 -10.66 -1.29
CA ALA A 262 7.11 -10.22 -0.38
C ALA A 262 6.80 -11.25 0.72
N TYR A 263 6.68 -12.54 0.36
CA TYR A 263 6.43 -13.61 1.33
C TYR A 263 7.60 -13.81 2.30
N ALA A 264 8.83 -13.58 1.87
CA ALA A 264 10.02 -13.72 2.70
C ALA A 264 10.23 -12.52 3.65
N HIS A 265 9.74 -11.33 3.29
CA HIS A 265 10.04 -10.07 3.99
C HIS A 265 8.83 -9.41 4.65
N THR A 266 7.69 -10.10 4.71
CA THR A 266 6.49 -9.63 5.44
C THR A 266 5.89 -10.76 6.28
N PRO A 267 5.28 -10.45 7.44
CA PRO A 267 4.69 -11.47 8.30
C PRO A 267 3.50 -12.18 7.63
N ASP A 268 3.13 -13.35 8.16
CA ASP A 268 1.96 -14.12 7.71
C ASP A 268 0.63 -13.37 7.85
N SER A 269 0.57 -12.36 8.71
CA SER A 269 -0.57 -11.48 8.90
C SER A 269 -0.76 -10.45 7.78
N ASP A 270 0.21 -10.23 6.89
CA ASP A 270 0.08 -9.29 5.77
C ASP A 270 -0.77 -9.86 4.62
N SER A 271 -2.06 -10.01 4.91
CA SER A 271 -3.04 -10.54 3.96
C SER A 271 -3.23 -9.63 2.74
N ARG A 272 -2.97 -8.33 2.86
CA ARG A 272 -3.22 -7.35 1.80
C ARG A 272 -2.22 -7.49 0.65
N LEU A 273 -0.92 -7.50 0.95
CA LEU A 273 0.11 -7.68 -0.08
C LEU A 273 0.01 -9.07 -0.70
N ARG A 274 -0.21 -10.10 0.13
CA ARG A 274 -0.35 -11.48 -0.34
C ARG A 274 -1.54 -11.64 -1.28
N ALA A 275 -2.72 -11.18 -0.88
CA ALA A 275 -3.91 -11.22 -1.73
C ALA A 275 -3.72 -10.45 -3.06
N HIS A 276 -3.03 -9.30 -3.02
CA HIS A 276 -2.70 -8.54 -4.22
C HIS A 276 -1.88 -9.37 -5.22
N TYR A 277 -0.83 -10.06 -4.73
CA TYR A 277 0.00 -10.92 -5.57
C TYR A 277 -0.75 -12.14 -6.10
N LEU A 278 -1.53 -12.82 -5.26
CA LEU A 278 -2.32 -13.97 -5.68
C LEU A 278 -3.31 -13.57 -6.78
N ALA A 279 -4.03 -12.46 -6.61
CA ALA A 279 -4.95 -11.94 -7.63
C ALA A 279 -4.23 -11.56 -8.93
N LEU A 280 -3.06 -10.93 -8.84
CA LEU A 280 -2.23 -10.57 -9.99
C LEU A 280 -1.79 -11.82 -10.78
N ILE A 281 -1.29 -12.83 -10.09
CA ILE A 281 -0.84 -14.10 -10.69
C ILE A 281 -2.01 -14.83 -11.36
N ILE A 282 -3.16 -14.96 -10.67
CA ILE A 282 -4.36 -15.62 -11.19
C ILE A 282 -4.88 -14.90 -12.45
N ARG A 283 -4.87 -13.56 -12.46
CA ARG A 283 -5.25 -12.74 -13.62
C ARG A 283 -4.31 -12.94 -14.80
N CYS A 284 -3.01 -13.10 -14.54
CA CYS A 284 -1.96 -13.30 -15.54
C CYS A 284 -1.66 -14.77 -15.88
N ARG A 285 -2.47 -15.74 -15.38
CA ARG A 285 -2.19 -17.19 -15.48
C ARG A 285 -1.86 -17.71 -16.88
N LYS A 286 -2.46 -17.15 -17.94
CA LYS A 286 -2.20 -17.56 -19.33
C LYS A 286 -0.75 -17.26 -19.73
N THR A 287 -0.22 -16.13 -19.28
CA THR A 287 1.16 -15.72 -19.56
C THR A 287 2.14 -16.61 -18.81
N PHE A 288 1.88 -16.87 -17.52
CA PHE A 288 2.68 -17.79 -16.71
C PHE A 288 2.72 -19.23 -17.26
N LYS A 289 1.59 -19.73 -17.76
CA LYS A 289 1.52 -21.06 -18.39
C LYS A 289 2.42 -21.15 -19.62
N ARG A 290 2.47 -20.09 -20.43
CA ARG A 290 3.26 -20.07 -21.67
C ARG A 290 4.76 -19.88 -21.42
N SER A 291 5.14 -19.12 -20.40
CA SER A 291 6.55 -18.86 -20.09
C SER A 291 7.26 -20.03 -19.41
N GLY A 292 6.53 -20.95 -18.77
CA GLY A 292 7.12 -22.04 -17.98
C GLY A 292 7.72 -21.58 -16.63
N THR A 293 7.78 -20.26 -16.39
CA THR A 293 8.40 -19.68 -15.18
C THR A 293 7.70 -20.15 -13.90
N MET A 294 6.37 -20.29 -13.91
CA MET A 294 5.64 -20.80 -12.75
C MET A 294 6.02 -22.24 -12.41
N GLN A 295 6.23 -23.10 -13.42
CA GLN A 295 6.60 -24.49 -13.20
C GLN A 295 7.99 -24.58 -12.57
N ALA A 296 8.98 -23.89 -13.15
CA ALA A 296 10.35 -23.92 -12.65
C ALA A 296 10.45 -23.44 -11.18
N GLU A 297 9.78 -22.35 -10.84
CA GLU A 297 9.80 -21.82 -9.47
C GLU A 297 9.02 -22.69 -8.48
N MET A 298 7.90 -23.31 -8.90
CA MET A 298 7.17 -24.26 -8.06
C MET A 298 7.98 -25.53 -7.79
N GLU A 299 8.74 -26.02 -8.78
CA GLU A 299 9.64 -27.17 -8.62
C GLU A 299 10.83 -26.84 -7.72
N ALA A 300 11.36 -25.60 -7.81
CA ALA A 300 12.40 -25.11 -6.89
C ALA A 300 11.89 -24.99 -5.44
N GLY A 301 10.62 -24.61 -5.25
CA GLY A 301 9.98 -24.54 -3.95
C GLY A 301 10.47 -23.36 -3.09
N GLY A 302 10.49 -23.52 -1.77
CA GLY A 302 11.06 -22.52 -0.85
C GLY A 302 10.15 -21.35 -0.46
N SER A 303 8.91 -21.30 -0.97
CA SER A 303 7.95 -20.24 -0.63
C SER A 303 6.55 -20.76 -0.31
N LYS A 304 5.93 -20.22 0.75
CA LYS A 304 4.52 -20.47 1.11
C LYS A 304 3.54 -19.95 0.04
N LEU A 305 4.01 -19.07 -0.85
CA LEU A 305 3.28 -18.50 -1.98
C LEU A 305 2.55 -19.57 -2.79
N PHE A 306 3.19 -20.70 -3.09
CA PHE A 306 2.60 -21.69 -3.99
C PHE A 306 1.43 -22.45 -3.36
N PHE A 307 1.48 -22.69 -2.06
CA PHE A 307 0.35 -23.25 -1.32
C PHE A 307 -0.83 -22.26 -1.30
N ASP A 308 -0.56 -21.00 -0.94
CA ASP A 308 -1.58 -19.95 -0.92
C ASP A 308 -2.17 -19.71 -2.32
N LEU A 309 -1.35 -19.81 -3.37
CA LEU A 309 -1.79 -19.73 -4.76
C LEU A 309 -2.69 -20.89 -5.16
N PHE A 310 -2.35 -22.11 -4.75
CA PHE A 310 -3.22 -23.27 -4.97
C PHE A 310 -4.60 -23.06 -4.34
N VAL A 311 -4.64 -22.68 -3.05
CA VAL A 311 -5.89 -22.40 -2.33
C VAL A 311 -6.69 -21.29 -3.00
N ALA A 312 -6.03 -20.18 -3.38
CA ALA A 312 -6.68 -19.06 -4.05
C ALA A 312 -7.23 -19.43 -5.44
N MET A 313 -6.55 -20.30 -6.19
CA MET A 313 -7.05 -20.80 -7.47
C MET A 313 -8.28 -21.71 -7.31
N CYS A 314 -8.31 -22.58 -6.29
CA CYS A 314 -9.47 -23.41 -5.99
C CYS A 314 -10.70 -22.54 -5.68
N ASN A 315 -10.55 -21.58 -4.76
CA ASN A 315 -11.64 -20.65 -4.41
C ASN A 315 -12.11 -19.86 -5.65
N HIS A 316 -11.18 -19.40 -6.49
CA HIS A 316 -11.52 -18.71 -7.73
C HIS A 316 -12.29 -19.59 -8.73
N LEU A 317 -11.98 -20.88 -8.82
CA LEU A 317 -12.72 -21.83 -9.66
C LEU A 317 -14.14 -22.04 -9.13
N ASP A 318 -14.29 -22.19 -7.81
CA ASP A 318 -15.60 -22.34 -7.17
C ASP A 318 -16.48 -21.11 -7.44
N ASP A 319 -15.93 -19.90 -7.27
CA ASP A 319 -16.64 -18.65 -7.58
C ASP A 319 -17.11 -18.58 -9.04
N VAL A 320 -16.25 -18.99 -9.99
CA VAL A 320 -16.58 -18.99 -11.42
C VAL A 320 -17.69 -20.01 -11.72
N ILE A 321 -17.63 -21.20 -11.11
CA ILE A 321 -18.63 -22.25 -11.26
C ILE A 321 -19.97 -21.77 -10.69
N GLU A 322 -19.99 -21.19 -9.49
CA GLU A 322 -21.21 -20.63 -8.89
C GLU A 322 -21.85 -19.55 -9.77
N VAL A 323 -21.06 -18.59 -10.27
CA VAL A 323 -21.56 -17.54 -11.16
C VAL A 323 -22.14 -18.12 -12.46
N SER A 324 -21.50 -19.16 -13.02
CA SER A 324 -22.03 -19.84 -14.22
C SER A 324 -23.34 -20.59 -13.96
N ASN A 325 -23.48 -21.23 -12.80
CA ASN A 325 -24.68 -21.96 -12.40
C ASN A 325 -25.87 -21.04 -12.07
N VAL A 326 -25.61 -19.81 -11.63
CA VAL A 326 -26.65 -18.78 -11.45
C VAL A 326 -27.17 -18.25 -12.79
N ARG A 327 -26.32 -18.25 -13.83
CA ARG A 327 -26.66 -17.72 -15.17
C ARG A 327 -27.33 -18.72 -16.08
N THR A 328 -27.29 -20.02 -15.77
CA THR A 328 -28.06 -21.05 -16.48
C THR A 328 -29.44 -21.19 -15.82
N PRO A 329 -30.53 -20.74 -16.46
CA PRO A 329 -31.86 -20.98 -15.92
C PRO A 329 -32.08 -22.49 -15.85
N LYS A 330 -32.50 -22.98 -14.68
CA LYS A 330 -32.95 -24.36 -14.53
C LYS A 330 -34.21 -24.53 -15.36
N THR A 331 -34.10 -25.13 -16.54
CA THR A 331 -35.25 -25.62 -17.29
C THR A 331 -35.89 -26.71 -16.41
N VAL A 332 -37.07 -26.40 -15.87
CA VAL A 332 -37.95 -27.38 -15.19
C VAL A 332 -38.68 -28.18 -16.24
#